data_AF-A0A8J6NS72-F1
#
_entry.id   AF-A0A8J6NS72-F1
#
_cell.length_a   1.000
_cell.length_b   1.000
_cell.length_c   1.000
_cell.angle_alpha   90.00
_cell.angle_beta   90.00
_cell.angle_gamma   90.00
#
_symmetry.space_group_name_H-M   'P 1'
#
loop_
_entity.id
_entity.type
_entity.pdbx_description
1 polymer ?
#
loop_
_entity_poly.entity_id
_entity_poly.type
_entity_poly.pdbx_seq_one_letter_code
_entity_poly.pdbx_strand_id
1 'polypeptide(L)'
;MKIKNVHGIIFLVVFSLLATQTWSANILNSDSDYSIKIAVTINQDDYIMGKLEYSNHAPQYPLQLVTFNPIGGVIHAEPYLFEILEKTVVSKNLHRIKCRSINDKYGSAEISGTIDFSNELKPKIHLVNEGGHAYISNISEKGKETHMKYIPNVWLGY
;
A
#
# COMPACT_ATOMS: atom_id res chain seq x y z
N MET A 1 -5.54 -33.27 -58.61
CA MET A 1 -5.90 -33.29 -57.17
C MET A 1 -4.83 -32.55 -56.35
N LYS A 2 -4.75 -31.20 -56.38
CA LYS A 2 -3.62 -30.47 -55.74
C LYS A 2 -3.90 -29.05 -55.18
N ILE A 3 -5.16 -28.62 -55.00
CA ILE A 3 -5.46 -27.24 -54.53
C ILE A 3 -6.22 -27.19 -53.19
N LYS A 4 -6.91 -28.27 -52.79
CA LYS A 4 -7.69 -28.32 -51.53
C LYS A 4 -6.83 -28.41 -50.26
N ASN A 5 -5.62 -28.98 -50.33
CA ASN A 5 -4.77 -29.16 -49.15
C ASN A 5 -4.00 -27.89 -48.75
N VAL A 6 -3.77 -26.97 -49.69
CA VAL A 6 -3.02 -25.72 -49.42
C VAL A 6 -3.86 -24.75 -48.60
N HIS A 7 -5.17 -24.67 -48.85
CA HIS A 7 -6.09 -23.81 -48.10
C HIS A 7 -6.24 -24.25 -46.65
N GLY A 8 -6.23 -25.56 -46.36
CA GLY A 8 -6.28 -26.08 -44.99
C GLY A 8 -5.04 -25.72 -44.18
N ILE A 9 -3.86 -25.78 -44.80
CA ILE A 9 -2.58 -25.41 -44.15
C ILE A 9 -2.53 -23.91 -43.87
N ILE A 10 -2.96 -23.08 -44.83
CA ILE A 10 -3.02 -21.62 -44.64
C ILE A 10 -4.00 -21.26 -43.50
N PHE A 11 -5.16 -21.92 -43.43
CA PHE A 11 -6.11 -21.69 -42.34
C PHE A 11 -5.52 -22.07 -40.98
N LEU A 12 -4.79 -23.19 -40.89
CA LEU A 12 -4.14 -23.65 -39.66
C LEU A 12 -3.02 -22.69 -39.19
N VAL A 13 -2.25 -22.13 -40.12
CA VAL A 13 -1.20 -21.14 -39.84
C VAL A 13 -1.80 -19.80 -39.38
N VAL A 14 -2.88 -19.35 -40.01
CA VAL A 14 -3.57 -18.11 -39.61
C VAL A 14 -4.23 -18.27 -38.24
N PHE A 15 -4.85 -19.42 -37.95
CA PHE A 15 -5.43 -19.70 -36.64
C PHE A 15 -4.37 -19.76 -35.53
N SER A 16 -3.18 -20.32 -35.81
CA SER A 16 -2.08 -20.36 -34.83
C SER A 16 -1.41 -19.00 -34.63
N LEU A 17 -1.35 -18.14 -35.67
CA LEU A 17 -0.88 -16.76 -35.55
C LEU A 17 -1.87 -15.84 -34.81
N LEU A 18 -3.18 -16.16 -34.83
CA LEU A 18 -4.20 -15.44 -34.06
C LEU A 18 -4.36 -15.98 -32.63
N ALA A 19 -4.11 -17.28 -32.41
CA ALA A 19 -4.14 -17.88 -31.07
C ALA A 19 -3.01 -17.36 -30.16
N THR A 20 -1.87 -16.93 -30.73
CA THR A 20 -0.79 -16.31 -29.95
C THR A 20 -1.07 -14.85 -29.57
N GLN A 21 -2.07 -14.20 -30.16
CA GLN A 21 -2.39 -12.79 -29.88
C GLN A 21 -3.50 -12.58 -28.83
N THR A 22 -3.96 -13.64 -28.17
CA THR A 22 -4.89 -13.53 -27.02
C THR A 22 -4.27 -13.91 -25.67
N TRP A 23 -2.95 -14.05 -25.61
CA TRP A 23 -2.21 -13.66 -24.39
C TRP A 23 -2.19 -12.13 -24.31
N SER A 24 -3.37 -11.52 -24.25
CA SER A 24 -3.51 -10.21 -23.62
C SER A 24 -2.99 -10.40 -22.22
N ALA A 25 -1.77 -9.95 -21.97
CA ALA A 25 -1.22 -9.60 -20.66
C ALA A 25 -2.02 -10.15 -19.47
N ASN A 26 -2.09 -11.49 -19.36
CA ASN A 26 -2.25 -12.13 -18.07
C ASN A 26 -0.87 -12.02 -17.46
N ILE A 27 -0.50 -10.78 -17.12
CA ILE A 27 0.28 -10.56 -15.93
C ILE A 27 -0.63 -11.12 -14.84
N LEU A 28 -0.49 -12.42 -14.61
CA LEU A 28 -0.67 -12.98 -13.29
C LEU A 28 0.25 -12.09 -12.44
N ASN A 29 -0.30 -11.04 -11.85
CA ASN A 29 0.30 -10.49 -10.65
C ASN A 29 0.32 -11.70 -9.73
N SER A 30 1.47 -12.39 -9.65
CA SER A 30 1.64 -13.34 -8.58
C SER A 30 1.44 -12.49 -7.33
N ASP A 31 0.43 -12.84 -6.53
CA ASP A 31 0.09 -12.17 -5.27
C ASP A 31 1.26 -12.09 -4.26
N SER A 32 2.44 -12.56 -4.65
CA SER A 32 3.70 -12.51 -3.90
C SER A 32 4.24 -11.09 -3.73
N ASP A 33 3.89 -10.16 -4.63
CA ASP A 33 4.67 -8.95 -4.88
C ASP A 33 3.76 -7.70 -5.04
N TYR A 34 3.56 -6.97 -3.95
CA TYR A 34 2.66 -5.84 -3.79
C TYR A 34 3.35 -4.74 -2.99
N SER A 35 3.39 -3.53 -3.55
CA SER A 35 3.86 -2.31 -2.90
C SER A 35 2.81 -1.21 -3.05
N ILE A 36 2.38 -0.62 -1.94
CA ILE A 36 1.40 0.46 -1.92
C ILE A 36 1.82 1.59 -0.99
N LYS A 37 1.33 2.78 -1.33
CA LYS A 37 1.43 3.99 -0.52
C LYS A 37 0.04 4.40 -0.07
N ILE A 38 -0.15 4.47 1.24
CA ILE A 38 -1.44 4.75 1.89
C ILE A 38 -1.35 6.10 2.58
N ALA A 39 -2.31 6.98 2.33
CA ALA A 39 -2.41 8.23 3.07
C ALA A 39 -2.97 7.93 4.47
N VAL A 40 -2.25 8.35 5.51
CA VAL A 40 -2.58 8.00 6.90
C VAL A 40 -2.60 9.22 7.81
N THR A 41 -3.26 9.05 8.96
CA THR A 41 -3.15 9.93 10.13
C THR A 41 -2.64 9.11 11.31
N ILE A 42 -1.74 9.70 12.10
CA ILE A 42 -1.38 9.17 13.42
C ILE A 42 -2.18 9.96 14.45
N ASN A 43 -3.01 9.28 15.25
CA ASN A 43 -3.83 9.88 16.30
C ASN A 43 -4.76 10.99 15.75
N GLN A 44 -6.09 10.78 15.62
CA GLN A 44 -7.02 11.71 14.91
C GLN A 44 -6.87 13.15 15.36
N ASP A 45 -6.57 13.32 16.64
CA ASP A 45 -6.52 14.63 17.27
C ASP A 45 -5.23 15.37 16.95
N ASP A 46 -4.15 14.64 16.69
CA ASP A 46 -2.87 15.20 16.33
C ASP A 46 -2.87 15.48 14.82
N TYR A 47 -2.43 16.68 14.43
CA TYR A 47 -2.39 17.15 13.04
C TYR A 47 -1.33 16.42 12.20
N ILE A 48 -1.09 15.14 12.49
CA ILE A 48 -0.01 14.31 12.01
C ILE A 48 -0.57 13.44 10.88
N MET A 49 -0.48 13.95 9.66
CA MET A 49 -0.79 13.21 8.44
C MET A 49 0.48 12.77 7.74
N GLY A 50 0.42 11.65 7.01
CA GLY A 50 1.58 11.12 6.34
C GLY A 50 1.31 10.11 5.25
N LYS A 51 2.41 9.60 4.71
CA LYS A 51 2.44 8.54 3.69
C LYS A 51 3.02 7.29 4.31
N LEU A 52 2.23 6.22 4.40
CA LEU A 52 2.68 4.91 4.80
C LEU A 52 3.09 4.09 3.57
N GLU A 53 4.33 3.61 3.53
CA GLU A 53 4.79 2.68 2.48
C GLU A 53 4.73 1.24 3.00
N TYR A 54 3.94 0.39 2.32
CA TYR A 54 3.80 -1.02 2.61
C TYR A 54 4.26 -1.86 1.42
N SER A 55 5.07 -2.88 1.67
CA SER A 55 5.52 -3.84 0.66
C SER A 55 5.43 -5.25 1.21
N ASN A 56 5.08 -6.24 0.39
CA ASN A 56 5.19 -7.66 0.74
C ASN A 56 6.42 -8.38 0.15
N HIS A 57 7.26 -7.67 -0.58
CA HIS A 57 8.49 -8.20 -1.18
C HIS A 57 9.50 -8.63 -0.10
N ALA A 58 10.28 -9.67 -0.39
CA ALA A 58 11.46 -10.02 0.39
C ALA A 58 12.72 -9.30 -0.16
N PRO A 59 13.58 -8.71 0.70
CA PRO A 59 13.48 -8.64 2.16
C PRO A 59 12.36 -7.70 2.61
N GLN A 60 11.74 -8.02 3.75
CA GLN A 60 10.66 -7.20 4.32
C GLN A 60 11.23 -5.84 4.75
N TYR A 61 10.76 -4.77 4.12
CA TYR A 61 11.16 -3.41 4.49
C TYR A 61 10.34 -2.91 5.69
N PRO A 62 10.91 -2.05 6.56
CA PRO A 62 10.17 -1.34 7.59
C PRO A 62 9.00 -0.57 7.00
N LEU A 63 7.91 -0.43 7.75
CA LEU A 63 6.88 0.53 7.38
C LEU A 63 7.46 1.93 7.57
N GLN A 64 7.43 2.72 6.50
CA GLN A 64 7.90 4.09 6.52
C GLN A 64 6.71 5.01 6.52
N LEU A 65 6.70 5.95 7.45
CA LEU A 65 5.67 6.94 7.61
C LEU A 65 6.31 8.32 7.69
N VAL A 66 6.15 9.16 6.67
CA VAL A 66 6.58 10.57 6.78
C VAL A 66 5.41 11.39 7.25
N THR A 67 5.51 12.01 8.44
CA THR A 67 4.44 12.87 8.95
C THR A 67 4.76 14.34 8.78
N PHE A 68 3.71 15.14 8.73
CA PHE A 68 3.81 16.59 8.67
C PHE A 68 3.07 17.19 9.86
N ASN A 69 3.76 17.96 10.70
CA ASN A 69 3.18 18.60 11.88
C ASN A 69 3.31 20.13 11.80
N PRO A 70 2.20 20.90 11.81
CA PRO A 70 2.26 22.36 11.85
C PRO A 70 2.59 22.87 13.27
N ILE A 71 3.81 23.38 13.47
CA ILE A 71 4.23 24.03 14.72
C ILE A 71 4.46 25.52 14.43
N GLY A 72 3.71 26.39 15.11
CA GLY A 72 3.83 27.84 14.91
C GLY A 72 3.55 28.32 13.48
N GLY A 73 2.75 27.57 12.71
CA GLY A 73 2.43 27.87 11.30
C GLY A 73 3.47 27.37 10.30
N VAL A 74 4.57 26.76 10.75
CA VAL A 74 5.58 26.12 9.91
C VAL A 74 5.35 24.61 9.91
N ILE A 75 5.51 23.97 8.75
CA ILE A 75 5.42 22.52 8.64
C ILE A 75 6.75 21.87 8.96
N HIS A 76 6.72 20.99 9.94
CA HIS A 76 7.83 20.10 10.26
C HIS A 76 7.53 18.74 9.66
N ALA A 77 8.32 18.35 8.65
CA ALA A 77 8.29 17.00 8.11
C ALA A 77 9.20 16.11 8.96
N GLU A 78 8.67 15.01 9.47
CA GLU A 78 9.41 14.08 10.32
C GLU A 78 9.21 12.64 9.81
N PRO A 79 10.28 11.89 9.53
CA PRO A 79 10.18 10.49 9.17
C PRO A 79 9.95 9.62 10.42
N TYR A 80 9.10 8.63 10.28
CA TYR A 80 8.79 7.57 11.23
C TYR A 80 9.07 6.23 10.58
N LEU A 81 9.76 5.38 11.33
CA LEU A 81 10.10 4.04 10.87
C LEU A 81 9.54 3.05 11.86
N PHE A 82 8.77 2.09 11.37
CA PHE A 82 8.27 0.98 12.17
C PHE A 82 8.85 -0.32 11.64
N GLU A 83 9.51 -1.07 12.53
CA GLU A 83 9.97 -2.42 12.24
C GLU A 83 8.77 -3.36 12.29
N ILE A 84 8.60 -4.17 11.25
CA ILE A 84 7.57 -5.21 11.24
C ILE A 84 8.10 -6.38 12.06
N LEU A 85 7.44 -6.65 13.19
CA LEU A 85 7.73 -7.76 14.09
C LEU A 85 7.06 -9.05 13.62
N GLU A 86 5.78 -8.94 13.24
CA GLU A 86 5.00 -10.07 12.75
C GLU A 86 4.13 -9.63 11.58
N LYS A 87 3.99 -10.53 10.60
CA LYS A 87 3.11 -10.36 9.46
C LYS A 87 2.45 -11.68 9.14
N THR A 88 1.12 -11.67 9.12
CA THR A 88 0.31 -12.84 8.76
C THR A 88 -0.66 -12.44 7.66
N VAL A 89 -0.53 -13.08 6.50
CA VAL A 89 -1.52 -12.96 5.41
C VAL A 89 -2.70 -13.85 5.77
N VAL A 90 -3.79 -13.25 6.28
CA VAL A 90 -5.00 -13.97 6.70
C VAL A 90 -5.80 -14.43 5.48
N SER A 91 -5.86 -13.58 4.46
CA SER A 91 -6.39 -13.88 3.13
C SER A 91 -5.61 -13.07 2.10
N LYS A 92 -5.82 -13.33 0.81
CA LYS A 92 -5.19 -12.61 -0.30
C LYS A 92 -5.17 -11.08 -0.10
N ASN A 93 -6.25 -10.52 0.48
CA ASN A 93 -6.41 -9.08 0.63
C ASN A 93 -6.33 -8.60 2.10
N LEU A 94 -6.23 -9.48 3.10
CA LEU A 94 -6.24 -9.09 4.51
C LEU A 94 -4.96 -9.49 5.20
N HIS A 95 -4.18 -8.49 5.61
CA HIS A 95 -2.88 -8.66 6.22
C HIS A 95 -2.95 -8.21 7.66
N ARG A 96 -2.58 -9.09 8.60
CA ARG A 96 -2.34 -8.72 10.00
C ARG A 96 -0.89 -8.35 10.17
N ILE A 97 -0.65 -7.20 10.79
CA ILE A 97 0.68 -6.66 11.01
C ILE A 97 0.83 -6.32 12.48
N LYS A 98 1.98 -6.68 13.03
CA LYS A 98 2.49 -6.19 14.30
C LYS A 98 3.81 -5.49 14.04
N CYS A 99 3.95 -4.26 14.50
CA CYS A 99 5.17 -3.48 14.33
C CYS A 99 5.48 -2.65 15.56
N ARG A 100 6.71 -2.15 15.65
CA ARG A 100 7.16 -1.24 16.72
C ARG A 100 7.89 -0.05 16.12
N SER A 101 7.79 1.10 16.76
CA SER A 101 8.60 2.27 16.36
C SER A 101 10.09 1.98 16.55
N ILE A 102 10.91 2.38 15.57
CA ILE A 102 12.38 2.29 15.63
C ILE A 102 13.00 3.62 16.05
N ASN A 103 12.29 4.74 15.86
CA ASN A 103 12.75 6.05 16.33
C ASN A 103 12.05 6.44 17.64
N ASP A 104 12.86 6.71 18.67
CA ASP A 104 12.50 6.81 20.10
C ASP A 104 11.45 7.86 20.48
N LYS A 105 10.99 8.71 19.55
CA LYS A 105 10.05 9.81 19.85
C LYS A 105 8.66 9.37 20.34
N TYR A 106 8.20 8.16 19.99
CA TYR A 106 6.85 7.66 20.30
C TYR A 106 6.87 6.45 21.24
N GLY A 107 8.03 6.17 21.82
CA GLY A 107 8.27 5.00 22.64
C GLY A 107 8.35 3.71 21.84
N SER A 108 8.83 2.66 22.48
CA SER A 108 8.99 1.31 21.94
C SER A 108 7.67 0.51 21.92
N ALA A 109 6.53 1.20 21.87
CA ALA A 109 5.22 0.58 21.92
C ALA A 109 4.96 -0.25 20.66
N GLU A 110 4.51 -1.47 20.86
CA GLU A 110 4.03 -2.33 19.78
C GLU A 110 2.63 -1.87 19.37
N ILE A 111 2.45 -1.70 18.06
CA ILE A 111 1.14 -1.49 17.46
C ILE A 111 0.80 -2.71 16.61
N SER A 112 -0.46 -3.09 16.60
CA SER A 112 -0.94 -4.23 15.82
C SER A 112 -2.28 -3.94 15.20
N GLY A 113 -2.59 -4.63 14.11
CA GLY A 113 -3.88 -4.52 13.46
C GLY A 113 -3.85 -5.05 12.04
N THR A 114 -4.61 -4.41 11.16
CA THR A 114 -4.87 -4.93 9.82
C THR A 114 -4.64 -3.88 8.74
N ILE A 115 -4.14 -4.35 7.60
CA ILE A 115 -4.27 -3.66 6.31
C ILE A 115 -5.15 -4.52 5.40
N ASP A 116 -6.26 -3.96 4.94
CA ASP A 116 -7.25 -4.57 4.08
C ASP A 116 -7.16 -3.96 2.67
N PHE A 117 -6.69 -4.76 1.73
CA PHE A 117 -6.52 -4.47 0.31
C PHE A 117 -7.73 -4.89 -0.53
N SER A 118 -8.89 -5.19 0.07
CA SER A 118 -10.09 -5.58 -0.68
C SER A 118 -10.50 -4.53 -1.72
N ASN A 119 -10.14 -3.26 -1.48
CA ASN A 119 -10.08 -2.23 -2.51
C ASN A 119 -8.62 -1.78 -2.68
N GLU A 120 -7.93 -2.28 -3.69
CA GLU A 120 -6.51 -1.97 -3.94
C GLU A 120 -6.25 -0.48 -4.18
N LEU A 121 -7.25 0.28 -4.66
CA LEU A 121 -7.15 1.72 -4.87
C LEU A 121 -7.49 2.54 -3.62
N LYS A 122 -8.05 1.92 -2.58
CA LYS A 122 -8.43 2.54 -1.31
C LYS A 122 -8.26 1.53 -0.16
N PRO A 123 -7.03 1.10 0.12
CA PRO A 123 -6.77 0.13 1.17
C PRO A 123 -7.19 0.72 2.51
N LYS A 124 -7.74 -0.12 3.39
CA LYS A 124 -8.10 0.29 4.75
C LYS A 124 -7.02 -0.13 5.71
N ILE A 125 -6.56 0.79 6.55
CA ILE A 125 -5.56 0.50 7.57
C ILE A 125 -6.09 0.88 8.95
N HIS A 126 -5.82 0.00 9.90
CA HIS A 126 -6.07 0.23 11.30
C HIS A 126 -5.02 -0.51 12.12
N LEU A 127 -4.06 0.23 12.70
CA LEU A 127 -3.05 -0.28 13.62
C LEU A 127 -3.19 0.46 14.94
N VAL A 128 -3.23 -0.26 16.07
CA VAL A 128 -3.42 0.30 17.41
C VAL A 128 -2.44 -0.32 18.41
N ASN A 129 -1.98 0.44 19.41
CA ASN A 129 -1.30 -0.16 20.58
C ASN A 129 -2.31 -0.73 21.58
N GLU A 130 -1.83 -1.53 22.53
CA GLU A 130 -2.68 -2.15 23.58
C GLU A 130 -3.45 -1.12 24.43
N GLY A 131 -2.89 0.10 24.58
CA GLY A 131 -3.54 1.20 25.29
C GLY A 131 -4.54 2.01 24.46
N GLY A 132 -4.67 1.75 23.15
CA GLY A 132 -5.53 2.51 22.23
C GLY A 132 -5.10 3.97 21.96
N HIS A 133 -3.91 4.38 22.44
CA HIS A 133 -3.41 5.75 22.34
C HIS A 133 -2.71 6.05 21.02
N ALA A 134 -1.95 5.09 20.49
CA ALA A 134 -1.28 5.24 19.20
C ALA A 134 -2.08 4.47 18.17
N TYR A 135 -2.66 5.18 17.20
CA TYR A 135 -3.33 4.55 16.08
C TYR A 135 -2.91 5.14 14.75
N ILE A 136 -2.44 4.27 13.85
CA ILE A 136 -2.23 4.61 12.45
C ILE A 136 -3.49 4.15 11.72
N SER A 137 -4.23 5.10 11.16
CA SER A 137 -5.42 4.83 10.35
C SER A 137 -5.32 5.55 9.00
N ASN A 138 -6.26 5.26 8.09
CA ASN A 138 -6.44 6.10 6.91
C ASN A 138 -6.56 7.58 7.27
N ILE A 139 -6.16 8.45 6.34
CA ILE A 139 -6.20 9.90 6.53
C ILE A 139 -7.60 10.39 6.93
N SER A 140 -7.67 11.11 8.04
CA SER A 140 -8.92 11.71 8.54
C SER A 140 -9.33 12.95 7.73
N GLU A 141 -10.57 13.41 7.84
CA GLU A 141 -10.99 14.68 7.20
C GLU A 141 -10.15 15.87 7.67
N LYS A 142 -9.87 15.97 8.97
CA LYS A 142 -8.94 16.95 9.54
C LYS A 142 -7.53 16.83 8.94
N GLY A 143 -7.05 15.61 8.73
CA GLY A 143 -5.78 15.33 8.06
C GLY A 143 -5.76 15.81 6.60
N LYS A 144 -6.85 15.61 5.86
CA LYS A 144 -7.02 16.11 4.48
C LYS A 144 -7.05 17.63 4.43
N GLU A 145 -7.78 18.28 5.32
CA GLU A 145 -7.81 19.74 5.43
C GLU A 145 -6.42 20.31 5.71
N THR A 146 -5.68 19.69 6.63
CA THR A 146 -4.30 20.08 6.99
C THR A 146 -3.36 19.86 5.81
N HIS A 147 -3.48 18.73 5.10
CA HIS A 147 -2.72 18.43 3.89
C HIS A 147 -2.93 19.50 2.82
N MET A 148 -4.19 19.82 2.51
CA MET A 148 -4.54 20.86 1.53
C MET A 148 -4.06 22.25 1.93
N LYS A 149 -4.10 22.59 3.22
CA LYS A 149 -3.69 23.89 3.72
C LYS A 149 -2.18 24.10 3.62
N TYR A 150 -1.39 23.07 3.91
CA TYR A 150 0.02 23.25 4.20
C TYR A 150 0.98 22.56 3.24
N ILE A 151 0.58 21.45 2.62
CA ILE A 151 1.40 20.67 1.68
C ILE A 151 0.57 20.16 0.47
N PRO A 152 -0.20 21.02 -0.22
CA PRO A 152 -1.16 20.60 -1.25
C PRO A 152 -0.51 19.90 -2.46
N ASN A 153 0.78 20.15 -2.71
CA ASN A 153 1.52 19.59 -3.84
C ASN A 153 2.23 18.27 -3.50
N VAL A 154 2.09 17.76 -2.28
CA VAL A 154 2.72 16.50 -1.84
C VAL A 154 1.72 15.36 -2.00
N TRP A 155 2.06 14.34 -2.78
CA TRP A 155 1.23 13.13 -2.87
C TRP A 155 1.49 12.20 -1.67
N LEU A 156 0.44 11.91 -0.90
CA LEU A 156 0.53 11.09 0.32
C LEU A 156 0.15 9.61 0.11
N GLY A 157 -0.30 9.23 -1.07
CA GLY A 157 -0.86 7.90 -1.32
C GLY A 157 -2.36 7.94 -1.56
N TYR A 158 -2.98 6.76 -1.53
CA TYR A 158 -4.41 6.55 -1.67
C TYR A 158 -5.15 6.56 -0.33
#